data_AF-A0A7K5LFF2-F1
#
_entry.id   AF-A0A7K5LFF2-F1
#
_cell.length_a   1.000
_cell.length_b   1.000
_cell.length_c   1.000
_cell.angle_alpha   90.00
_cell.angle_beta   90.00
_cell.angle_gamma   90.00
#
_symmetry.space_group_name_H-M   'P 1'
#
loop_
_entity.id
_entity.type
_entity.pdbx_description
1 polymer ?
#
loop_
_entity_poly.entity_id
_entity_poly.type
_entity_poly.pdbx_seq_one_letter_code
_entity_poly.pdbx_strand_id
1 'polypeptide(L)'
;QGTMFRCSARCCEDTAASMQEVQRCIERCHAPLARAQALVTAELEHFQDRLSRCSLQCSDQAKDALESGGSEPRVRGQLDACLASCGEQHLRLVPAMAKKMRDGLAAIEQ
;
A
#
# COMPACT_ATOMS: atom_id res chain seq x y z
N GLN A 1 12.22 7.70 13.90
CA GLN A 1 11.52 8.95 14.27
C GLN A 1 12.38 9.92 15.10
N GLY A 2 13.20 9.45 16.07
CA GLY A 2 14.02 10.34 16.91
C GLY A 2 15.07 11.22 16.19
N THR A 3 15.52 10.86 14.97
CA THR A 3 16.39 11.72 14.14
C THR A 3 15.61 12.91 13.56
N MET A 4 14.41 12.66 13.04
CA MET A 4 13.51 13.69 12.51
C MET A 4 13.18 14.74 13.58
N PHE A 5 12.79 14.32 14.79
CA PHE A 5 12.48 15.26 15.86
C PHE A 5 13.70 16.08 16.32
N ARG A 6 14.89 15.48 16.35
CA ARG A 6 16.13 16.21 16.65
C ARG A 6 16.50 17.21 15.56
N CYS A 7 16.25 16.89 14.29
CA CYS A 7 16.39 17.83 13.17
C CYS A 7 15.44 19.04 13.35
N SER A 8 14.16 18.78 13.63
CA SER A 8 13.16 19.83 13.85
C SER A 8 13.51 20.71 15.05
N ALA A 9 14.04 20.15 16.14
CA ALA A 9 14.50 20.92 17.30
C ALA A 9 15.63 21.89 16.92
N ARG A 10 16.62 21.44 16.14
CA ARG A 10 17.70 22.31 15.63
C ARG A 10 17.18 23.43 14.74
N CYS A 11 16.14 23.18 13.94
CA CYS A 11 15.49 24.24 13.16
C CYS A 11 14.91 25.34 14.07
N CYS A 12 14.35 24.97 15.22
CA CYS A 12 13.75 25.91 16.17
C CYS A 12 14.79 26.67 17.01
N GLU A 13 16.00 26.13 17.15
CA GLU A 13 17.11 26.76 17.88
C GLU A 13 17.78 27.89 17.07
N ASP A 14 17.52 27.98 15.76
CA ASP A 14 18.04 29.05 14.91
C ASP A 14 17.28 30.36 15.16
N THR A 15 17.84 31.20 16.04
CA THR A 15 17.27 32.52 16.38
C THR A 15 17.43 33.57 15.28
N ALA A 16 18.26 33.31 14.26
CA ALA A 16 18.46 34.23 13.14
C ALA A 16 17.47 33.97 12.00
N ALA A 17 16.88 32.78 11.93
CA ALA A 17 15.88 32.41 10.95
C ALA A 17 14.52 33.05 11.24
N SER A 18 13.83 33.47 10.18
CA SER A 18 12.42 33.83 10.23
C SER A 18 11.53 32.60 10.48
N MET A 19 10.31 32.83 10.98
CA MET A 19 9.32 31.76 11.20
C MET A 19 9.05 30.91 9.94
N GLN A 20 9.06 31.52 8.75
CA GLN A 20 8.87 30.79 7.50
C GLN A 20 10.07 29.89 7.16
N GLU A 21 11.28 30.30 7.50
CA GLU A 21 12.49 29.50 7.30
C GLU A 21 12.52 28.31 8.25
N VAL A 22 12.16 28.51 9.51
CA VAL A 22 12.00 27.44 10.50
C VAL A 22 10.97 26.41 10.02
N GLN A 23 9.80 26.86 9.55
CA GLN A 23 8.76 25.97 9.04
C GLN A 23 9.25 25.12 7.85
N ARG A 24 9.92 25.74 6.86
CA ARG A 24 10.51 25.02 5.73
C ARG A 24 11.59 24.02 6.17
N CYS A 25 12.37 24.35 7.19
CA CYS A 25 13.37 23.45 7.77
C CYS A 25 12.70 22.21 8.40
N ILE A 26 11.66 22.41 9.21
CA ILE A 26 10.87 21.33 9.82
C ILE A 26 10.25 20.44 8.75
N GLU A 27 9.66 21.00 7.71
CA GLU A 27 9.10 20.22 6.60
C GLU A 27 10.14 19.31 5.93
N ARG A 28 11.37 19.80 5.74
CA ARG A 28 12.48 18.98 5.22
C ARG A 28 12.85 17.85 6.18
N CYS A 29 12.88 18.10 7.48
CA CYS A 29 13.16 17.07 8.49
C CYS A 29 12.10 15.93 8.48
N HIS A 30 10.85 16.26 8.16
CA HIS A 30 9.74 15.30 8.13
C HIS A 30 9.59 14.59 6.77
N ALA A 31 10.07 15.20 5.68
CA ALA A 31 9.89 14.71 4.32
C ALA A 31 10.35 13.26 4.08
N PRO A 32 11.52 12.79 4.56
CA PRO A 32 11.92 11.39 4.38
C PRO A 32 10.93 10.39 4.97
N LEU A 33 10.46 10.64 6.20
CA LEU A 33 9.50 9.76 6.87
C LEU A 33 8.14 9.78 6.18
N ALA A 34 7.66 10.95 5.79
CA ALA A 34 6.39 11.09 5.06
C ALA A 34 6.44 10.34 3.72
N ARG A 35 7.55 10.45 2.97
CA ARG A 35 7.76 9.71 1.71
C ARG A 35 7.79 8.20 1.95
N ALA A 36 8.45 7.74 2.99
CA ALA A 36 8.51 6.32 3.33
C ALA A 36 7.12 5.76 3.65
N GLN A 37 6.33 6.49 4.45
CA GLN A 37 4.95 6.13 4.75
C GLN A 37 4.09 6.09 3.48
N ALA A 38 4.14 7.13 2.65
CA ALA A 38 3.37 7.19 1.41
C ALA A 38 3.70 6.02 0.46
N LEU A 39 4.99 5.65 0.35
CA LEU A 39 5.41 4.54 -0.50
C LEU A 39 4.85 3.20 -0.01
N VAL A 40 5.00 2.90 1.29
CA VAL A 40 4.48 1.64 1.86
C VAL A 40 2.97 1.56 1.74
N THR A 41 2.27 2.66 2.05
CA THR A 41 0.81 2.72 1.92
C THR A 41 0.38 2.49 0.48
N ALA A 42 0.99 3.17 -0.49
CA ALA A 42 0.62 3.04 -1.90
C ALA A 42 0.83 1.61 -2.44
N GLU A 43 1.93 0.94 -2.07
CA GLU A 43 2.17 -0.44 -2.49
C GLU A 43 1.15 -1.42 -1.88
N LEU A 44 0.80 -1.24 -0.61
CA LEU A 44 -0.20 -2.06 0.07
C LEU A 44 -1.62 -1.81 -0.48
N GLU A 45 -1.98 -0.57 -0.74
CA GLU A 45 -3.26 -0.20 -1.34
C GLU A 45 -3.41 -0.80 -2.74
N HIS A 46 -2.37 -0.67 -3.58
CA HIS A 46 -2.38 -1.25 -4.91
C HIS A 46 -2.51 -2.79 -4.89
N PHE A 47 -1.87 -3.47 -3.93
CA PHE A 47 -2.04 -4.91 -3.76
C PHE A 47 -3.46 -5.28 -3.31
N GLN A 48 -4.00 -4.58 -2.31
CA GLN A 48 -5.34 -4.80 -1.78
C GLN A 48 -6.43 -4.56 -2.84
N ASP A 49 -6.30 -3.50 -3.62
CA ASP A 49 -7.20 -3.12 -4.70
C ASP A 49 -7.27 -4.20 -5.79
N ARG A 50 -6.12 -4.77 -6.18
CA ARG A 50 -6.07 -5.90 -7.12
C ARG A 50 -6.74 -7.17 -6.55
N LEU A 51 -6.45 -7.50 -5.29
CA LEU A 51 -7.04 -8.65 -4.62
C LEU A 51 -8.56 -8.51 -4.50
N SER A 52 -9.03 -7.32 -4.11
CA SER A 52 -10.46 -7.01 -3.97
C SER A 52 -11.19 -7.14 -5.31
N ARG A 53 -10.65 -6.54 -6.39
CA ARG A 53 -11.23 -6.69 -7.73
C ARG A 53 -11.29 -8.15 -8.20
N CYS A 54 -10.27 -8.92 -7.92
CA CYS A 54 -10.23 -10.34 -8.28
C CYS A 54 -11.30 -11.15 -7.52
N SER A 55 -11.49 -10.88 -6.22
CA SER A 55 -12.58 -11.48 -5.44
C SER A 55 -13.97 -11.05 -5.93
N LEU A 56 -14.12 -9.78 -6.33
CA LEU A 56 -15.36 -9.27 -6.89
C LEU A 56 -15.68 -9.94 -8.22
N GLN A 57 -14.69 -10.09 -9.11
CA GLN A 57 -14.84 -10.81 -10.37
C GLN A 57 -15.29 -12.26 -10.16
N CYS A 58 -14.73 -12.98 -9.17
CA CYS A 58 -15.20 -14.32 -8.82
C CYS A 58 -16.67 -14.32 -8.37
N SER A 59 -17.06 -13.31 -7.59
CA SER A 59 -18.45 -13.16 -7.11
C SER A 59 -19.42 -12.88 -8.25
N ASP A 60 -19.02 -12.03 -9.21
CA ASP A 60 -19.84 -11.70 -10.37
C ASP A 60 -19.99 -12.91 -11.30
N GLN A 61 -18.90 -13.66 -11.55
CA GLN A 61 -18.98 -14.92 -12.31
C GLN A 61 -19.89 -15.96 -11.66
N ALA A 62 -19.91 -16.03 -10.33
CA ALA A 62 -20.81 -16.93 -9.61
C ALA A 62 -22.28 -16.49 -9.77
N LYS A 63 -22.57 -15.18 -9.69
CA LYS A 63 -23.91 -14.64 -9.93
C LYS A 63 -24.39 -14.94 -11.35
N ASP A 64 -23.57 -14.65 -12.35
CA ASP A 64 -23.89 -14.91 -13.76
C ASP A 64 -24.18 -16.41 -13.99
N ALA A 65 -23.40 -17.29 -13.35
CA ALA A 65 -23.60 -18.73 -13.45
C ALA A 65 -24.92 -19.18 -12.82
N LEU A 66 -25.37 -18.57 -11.71
CA LEU A 66 -26.70 -18.84 -11.14
C LEU A 66 -27.82 -18.34 -12.04
N GLU A 67 -27.70 -17.12 -12.56
CA GLU A 67 -28.69 -16.50 -13.45
C GLU A 67 -28.85 -17.30 -14.76
N SER A 68 -27.79 -17.94 -15.24
CA SER A 68 -27.82 -18.86 -16.39
C SER A 68 -28.43 -20.24 -16.11
N GLY A 69 -28.95 -20.49 -14.89
CA GLY A 69 -29.55 -21.76 -14.48
C GLY A 69 -28.56 -22.77 -13.90
N GLY A 70 -27.37 -22.35 -13.48
CA GLY A 70 -26.41 -23.19 -12.79
C GLY A 70 -26.91 -23.63 -11.40
N SER A 71 -26.63 -24.88 -11.00
CA SER A 71 -26.99 -25.35 -9.67
C SER A 71 -26.13 -24.71 -8.58
N GLU A 72 -26.75 -24.30 -7.47
CA GLU A 72 -26.07 -23.69 -6.32
C GLU A 72 -24.82 -24.44 -5.83
N PRO A 73 -24.84 -25.77 -5.60
CA PRO A 73 -23.64 -26.48 -5.13
C PRO A 73 -22.50 -26.44 -6.14
N ARG A 74 -22.81 -26.47 -7.45
CA ARG A 74 -21.79 -26.38 -8.51
C ARG A 74 -21.19 -24.98 -8.55
N VAL A 75 -22.03 -23.95 -8.52
CA VAL A 75 -21.58 -22.54 -8.54
C VAL A 75 -20.74 -22.24 -7.30
N ARG A 76 -21.15 -22.71 -6.13
CA ARG A 76 -20.36 -22.54 -4.89
C ARG A 76 -18.96 -23.14 -5.01
N GLY A 77 -18.85 -24.37 -5.53
CA GLY A 77 -17.55 -24.99 -5.78
C GLY A 77 -16.69 -24.20 -6.79
N GLN A 78 -17.30 -23.62 -7.81
CA GLN A 78 -16.61 -22.74 -8.78
C GLN A 78 -16.11 -21.44 -8.13
N LEU A 79 -16.93 -20.82 -7.29
CA LEU A 79 -16.56 -19.62 -6.53
C LEU A 79 -15.38 -19.90 -5.60
N ASP A 80 -15.43 -20.99 -4.82
CA ASP A 80 -14.35 -21.36 -3.90
C ASP A 80 -13.04 -21.62 -4.66
N ALA A 81 -13.09 -22.32 -5.79
CA ALA A 81 -11.93 -22.55 -6.65
C ALA A 81 -11.38 -21.24 -7.26
N CYS A 82 -12.27 -20.32 -7.67
CA CYS A 82 -11.88 -19.01 -8.18
C CYS A 82 -11.16 -18.17 -7.11
N LEU A 83 -11.72 -18.12 -5.90
CA LEU A 83 -11.12 -17.40 -4.77
C LEU A 83 -9.77 -18.00 -4.36
N ALA A 84 -9.64 -19.33 -4.37
CA ALA A 84 -8.35 -19.98 -4.11
C ALA A 84 -7.30 -19.60 -5.15
N SER A 85 -7.64 -19.67 -6.45
CA SER A 85 -6.76 -19.24 -7.54
C SER A 85 -6.41 -17.75 -7.44
N CYS A 86 -7.38 -16.91 -7.08
CA CYS A 86 -7.17 -15.48 -6.84
C CYS A 86 -6.11 -15.25 -5.76
N GLY A 87 -6.23 -15.96 -4.63
CA GLY A 87 -5.26 -15.93 -3.54
C GLY A 87 -3.87 -16.38 -3.98
N GLU A 88 -3.75 -17.54 -4.64
CA GLU A 88 -2.47 -18.06 -5.13
C GLU A 88 -1.78 -17.08 -6.09
N GLN A 89 -2.52 -16.49 -7.02
CA GLN A 89 -1.99 -15.51 -7.97
C GLN A 89 -1.46 -14.27 -7.25
N HIS A 90 -2.18 -13.77 -6.24
CA HIS A 90 -1.76 -12.60 -5.49
C HIS A 90 -0.61 -12.89 -4.53
N LEU A 91 -0.55 -14.08 -3.91
CA LEU A 91 0.60 -14.51 -3.10
C LEU A 91 1.92 -14.46 -3.90
N ARG A 92 1.89 -14.80 -5.20
CA ARG A 92 3.06 -14.70 -6.09
C ARG A 92 3.53 -13.27 -6.32
N LEU A 93 2.69 -12.25 -6.08
CA LEU A 93 3.04 -10.84 -6.23
C LEU A 93 3.69 -10.25 -4.98
N VAL A 94 3.47 -10.86 -3.81
CA VAL A 94 3.98 -10.36 -2.52
C VAL A 94 5.51 -10.17 -2.53
N PRO A 95 6.34 -11.11 -3.06
CA PRO A 95 7.78 -10.89 -3.11
C PRO A 95 8.18 -9.68 -3.96
N ALA A 96 7.50 -9.43 -5.07
CA ALA A 96 7.77 -8.30 -5.96
C ALA A 96 7.36 -6.97 -5.30
N MET A 97 6.19 -6.92 -4.66
CA MET A 97 5.73 -5.78 -3.86
C MET A 97 6.72 -5.47 -2.73
N ALA A 98 7.14 -6.50 -1.98
CA ALA A 98 8.11 -6.35 -0.90
C ALA A 98 9.47 -5.86 -1.41
N LYS A 99 9.92 -6.34 -2.57
CA LYS A 99 11.14 -5.84 -3.22
C LYS A 99 11.02 -4.36 -3.57
N LYS A 100 9.92 -3.95 -4.23
CA LYS A 100 9.68 -2.55 -4.59
C LYS A 100 9.64 -1.63 -3.37
N MET A 101 9.01 -2.06 -2.28
CA MET A 101 9.05 -1.33 -1.01
C MET A 101 10.47 -1.20 -0.45
N ARG A 102 11.24 -2.29 -0.38
CA ARG A 102 12.62 -2.23 0.12
C ARG A 102 13.51 -1.33 -0.73
N ASP A 103 13.47 -1.47 -2.04
CA ASP A 103 14.29 -0.70 -2.97
C ASP A 103 13.90 0.79 -2.91
N GLY A 104 12.61 1.09 -2.83
CA GLY A 104 12.11 2.46 -2.67
C GLY A 104 12.47 3.09 -1.33
N LEU A 105 12.38 2.34 -0.23
CA LEU A 105 12.79 2.81 1.10
C LEU A 105 14.30 3.04 1.19
N ALA A 106 15.11 2.20 0.53
CA ALA A 106 16.57 2.37 0.47
C ALA A 106 16.98 3.62 -0.32
N ALA A 107 16.16 4.06 -1.28
CA ALA A 107 16.40 5.27 -2.07
C ALA A 107 16.00 6.57 -1.33
N ILE A 108 15.31 6.50 -0.19
CA ILE A 108 14.98 7.67 0.62
C ILE A 108 16.21 8.00 1.47
N GLU A 109 16.95 9.03 1.06
CA GLU A 109 18.03 9.61 1.87
C GLU A 109 17.47 10.05 3.25
N GLN A 110 18.18 9.68 4.32
CA GLN A 110 17.86 10.03 5.70
C GLN A 110 18.46 11.37 6.11
#